data_AF-A0A836QRK5-F1
#
_entry.id   AF-A0A836QRK5-F1
#
_cell.length_a   1.000
_cell.length_b   1.000
_cell.length_c   1.000
_cell.angle_alpha   90.00
_cell.angle_beta   90.00
_cell.angle_gamma   90.00
#
_symmetry.space_group_name_H-M   'P 1'
#
loop_
_entity.id
_entity.type
_entity.pdbx_description
1 polymer ?
#
loop_
_entity_poly.entity_id
_entity_poly.type
_entity_poly.pdbx_seq_one_letter_code
_entity_poly.pdbx_strand_id
1 'polypeptide(L)'
;KEKKIKNAEFLCKNVLDAKIDDATAILFWFTDEEIIEGMKKRFKNLRDGTSIATIWGPLPGCLPDKVDFPYIISNVPFKSAELKEQLLTIFGTKCIDFVSAWEYAERYTKAIASQNLQNDRFLTILQSLIIWINAKNLGIACGDEIPTPIKNYMEILKKFFGIEIEHLIK
;
A
#
# COMPACT_ATOMS: atom_id res chain seq x y z
N LYS A 1 -30.28 -13.75 10.05
CA LYS A 1 -30.59 -12.59 10.93
C LYS A 1 -29.31 -11.77 11.06
N GLU A 2 -29.31 -10.53 10.57
CA GLU A 2 -28.19 -9.62 10.77
C GLU A 2 -27.94 -9.44 12.27
N LYS A 3 -26.70 -9.66 12.72
CA LYS A 3 -26.30 -9.35 14.08
C LYS A 3 -26.30 -7.83 14.22
N LYS A 4 -27.18 -7.28 15.06
CA LYS A 4 -27.13 -5.86 15.43
C LYS A 4 -25.81 -5.60 16.16
N ILE A 5 -24.93 -4.83 15.55
CA ILE A 5 -23.71 -4.33 16.18
C ILE A 5 -24.08 -3.04 16.91
N LYS A 6 -23.70 -2.92 18.19
CA LYS A 6 -23.97 -1.72 18.97
C LYS A 6 -23.19 -0.54 18.38
N ASN A 7 -23.85 0.60 18.18
CA ASN A 7 -23.27 1.82 17.59
C ASN A 7 -22.75 1.64 16.15
N ALA A 8 -23.29 0.68 15.40
CA ALA A 8 -22.97 0.53 13.99
C ALA A 8 -24.24 0.24 13.19
N GLU A 9 -24.24 0.74 11.95
CA GLU A 9 -25.27 0.47 10.96
C GLU A 9 -24.63 -0.28 9.79
N PHE A 10 -25.32 -1.30 9.30
CA PHE A 10 -24.94 -1.97 8.07
C PHE A 10 -25.80 -1.42 6.93
N LEU A 11 -25.16 -0.94 5.87
CA LEU A 11 -25.81 -0.33 4.73
C LEU A 11 -25.54 -1.16 3.48
N CYS A 12 -26.57 -1.79 2.92
CA CYS A 12 -26.51 -2.42 1.60
C CYS A 12 -26.83 -1.37 0.53
N LYS A 13 -25.83 -0.55 0.19
CA LYS A 13 -25.95 0.54 -0.80
C LYS A 13 -24.71 0.58 -1.68
N ASN A 14 -24.85 1.15 -2.88
CA ASN A 14 -23.71 1.52 -3.69
C ASN A 14 -22.90 2.60 -2.94
N VAL A 15 -21.59 2.37 -2.80
CA VAL A 15 -20.68 3.29 -2.11
C VAL A 15 -20.62 4.66 -2.78
N LEU A 16 -20.86 4.73 -4.10
CA LEU A 16 -20.89 5.98 -4.86
C LEU A 16 -22.11 6.85 -4.55
N ASP A 17 -23.18 6.26 -4.00
CA ASP A 17 -24.45 6.94 -3.70
C ASP A 17 -24.70 7.09 -2.18
N ALA A 18 -23.98 6.33 -1.35
CA ALA A 18 -24.15 6.32 0.10
C ALA A 18 -23.83 7.69 0.72
N LYS A 19 -24.62 8.13 1.71
CA LYS A 19 -24.41 9.39 2.42
C LYS A 19 -23.17 9.30 3.33
N ILE A 20 -22.20 10.20 3.14
CA ILE A 20 -20.90 10.19 3.86
C ILE A 20 -20.42 11.60 4.28
N ASP A 21 -21.22 12.65 4.05
CA ASP A 21 -20.87 14.07 4.21
C ASP A 21 -20.64 14.51 5.66
N ASP A 22 -21.14 13.74 6.62
CA ASP A 22 -20.95 13.97 8.06
C ASP A 22 -19.77 13.19 8.65
N ALA A 23 -19.08 12.38 7.84
CA ALA A 23 -17.94 11.60 8.30
C ALA A 23 -16.75 12.48 8.70
N THR A 24 -16.19 12.20 9.88
CA THR A 24 -14.91 12.78 10.35
C THR A 24 -13.72 11.90 9.98
N ALA A 25 -13.94 10.60 9.80
CA ALA A 25 -12.95 9.64 9.32
C ALA A 25 -13.62 8.57 8.46
N ILE A 26 -12.92 8.10 7.43
CA ILE A 26 -13.37 7.05 6.52
C ILE A 26 -12.25 6.03 6.36
N LEU A 27 -12.53 4.77 6.67
CA LEU A 27 -11.70 3.65 6.23
C LEU A 27 -12.13 3.27 4.81
N PHE A 28 -11.24 3.49 3.84
CA PHE A 28 -11.49 3.26 2.43
C PHE A 28 -10.60 2.13 1.91
N TRP A 29 -11.20 0.99 1.60
CA TRP A 29 -10.47 -0.19 1.12
C TRP A 29 -11.15 -0.79 -0.11
N PHE A 30 -10.85 -0.21 -1.26
CA PHE A 30 -11.28 -0.66 -2.58
C PHE A 30 -10.07 -0.71 -3.51
N THR A 31 -10.07 -1.65 -4.45
CA THR A 31 -9.02 -1.81 -5.47
C THR A 31 -9.51 -1.50 -6.89
N ASP A 32 -10.82 -1.36 -7.08
CA ASP A 32 -11.43 -1.05 -8.36
C ASP A 32 -11.21 0.43 -8.73
N GLU A 33 -10.63 0.68 -9.90
CA GLU A 33 -10.23 2.01 -10.35
C GLU A 33 -11.43 2.96 -10.53
N GLU A 34 -12.55 2.46 -11.05
CA GLU A 34 -13.76 3.28 -11.24
C GLU A 34 -14.34 3.71 -9.89
N ILE A 35 -14.36 2.79 -8.91
CA ILE A 35 -14.79 3.11 -7.55
C ILE A 35 -13.83 4.11 -6.90
N ILE A 36 -12.52 3.92 -7.04
CA ILE A 36 -11.50 4.82 -6.47
C ILE A 36 -11.66 6.23 -7.03
N GLU A 37 -11.75 6.39 -8.34
CA GLU A 37 -11.89 7.71 -8.97
C GLU A 37 -13.25 8.35 -8.68
N GLY A 38 -14.32 7.55 -8.64
CA GLY A 38 -15.64 8.00 -8.20
C GLY A 38 -15.60 8.54 -6.77
N MET A 39 -15.04 7.78 -5.83
CA MET A 39 -14.97 8.15 -4.41
C MET A 39 -14.03 9.33 -4.16
N LYS A 40 -12.90 9.43 -4.87
CA LYS A 40 -12.01 10.60 -4.80
C LYS A 40 -12.73 11.90 -5.12
N LYS A 41 -13.63 11.90 -6.11
CA LYS A 41 -14.47 13.07 -6.43
C LYS A 41 -15.41 13.41 -5.27
N ARG A 42 -15.99 12.40 -4.63
CA ARG A 42 -16.89 12.60 -3.47
C ARG A 42 -16.15 13.13 -2.25
N PHE A 43 -14.93 12.64 -2.00
CA PHE A 43 -14.11 13.07 -0.87
C PHE A 43 -13.79 14.56 -0.89
N LYS A 44 -13.71 15.20 -2.07
CA LYS A 44 -13.50 16.64 -2.20
C LYS A 44 -14.62 17.49 -1.59
N ASN A 45 -15.81 16.91 -1.39
CA ASN A 45 -16.96 17.61 -0.82
C ASN A 45 -17.13 17.33 0.69
N LEU A 46 -16.19 16.60 1.30
CA LEU A 46 -16.19 16.37 2.75
C LEU A 46 -15.69 17.62 3.48
N ARG A 47 -15.88 17.64 4.79
CA ARG A 47 -15.40 18.73 5.64
C ARG A 47 -13.87 18.74 5.67
N ASP A 48 -13.30 19.93 5.77
CA ASP A 48 -11.87 20.09 6.00
C ASP A 48 -11.46 19.35 7.27
N GLY A 49 -10.33 18.65 7.20
CA GLY A 49 -9.81 17.79 8.24
C GLY A 49 -10.40 16.38 8.27
N THR A 50 -11.38 16.03 7.42
CA THR A 50 -11.84 14.63 7.34
C THR A 50 -10.69 13.72 6.91
N SER A 51 -10.43 12.67 7.70
CA SER A 51 -9.34 11.72 7.45
C SER A 51 -9.80 10.54 6.60
N ILE A 52 -9.10 10.27 5.51
CA ILE A 52 -9.27 9.05 4.70
C ILE A 52 -8.12 8.12 5.01
N ALA A 53 -8.41 6.98 5.64
CA ALA A 53 -7.47 5.92 5.90
C ALA A 53 -7.61 4.83 4.83
N THR A 54 -6.52 4.53 4.14
CA THR A 54 -6.40 3.38 3.23
C THR A 54 -5.49 2.33 3.85
N ILE A 55 -5.53 1.10 3.34
CA ILE A 55 -4.70 -0.01 3.81
C ILE A 55 -3.68 -0.34 2.72
N TRP A 56 -2.41 -0.47 3.11
CA TRP A 56 -1.27 -0.92 2.28
C TRP A 56 -0.82 -0.02 1.14
N GLY A 57 -1.71 0.75 0.53
CA GLY A 57 -1.41 1.72 -0.53
C GLY A 57 -2.09 3.07 -0.26
N PRO A 58 -1.54 4.18 -0.79
CA PRO A 58 -2.12 5.50 -0.62
C PRO A 58 -3.37 5.65 -1.49
N LEU A 59 -4.18 6.66 -1.19
CA LEU A 59 -5.17 7.15 -2.15
C LEU A 59 -4.42 7.68 -3.39
N PRO A 60 -4.68 7.19 -4.63
CA PRO A 60 -3.86 7.54 -5.79
C PRO A 60 -3.80 9.05 -6.06
N GLY A 61 -2.59 9.57 -6.26
CA GLY A 61 -2.37 11.00 -6.55
C GLY A 61 -2.45 11.93 -5.34
N CYS A 62 -2.62 11.40 -4.12
CA CYS A 62 -2.70 12.17 -2.88
C CYS A 62 -1.48 11.90 -1.98
N LEU A 63 -0.76 12.94 -1.58
CA LEU A 63 0.35 12.83 -0.63
C LEU A 63 -0.20 12.40 0.75
N PRO A 64 0.33 11.32 1.34
CA PRO A 64 -0.05 10.94 2.70
C PRO A 64 0.33 12.02 3.73
N ASP A 65 -0.58 12.31 4.68
CA ASP A 65 -0.29 13.18 5.82
C ASP A 65 0.29 12.40 7.01
N LYS A 66 -0.10 11.14 7.17
CA LYS A 66 0.44 10.24 8.20
C LYS A 66 0.49 8.80 7.69
N VAL A 67 1.54 8.09 8.07
CA VAL A 67 1.69 6.64 7.84
C VAL A 67 1.73 5.97 9.21
N ASP A 68 0.74 5.12 9.47
CA ASP A 68 0.60 4.34 10.70
C ASP A 68 0.39 2.88 10.30
N PHE A 69 1.47 2.25 9.85
CA PHE A 69 1.43 0.99 9.12
C PHE A 69 0.52 -0.06 9.80
N PRO A 70 -0.44 -0.68 9.09
CA PRO A 70 -0.60 -0.71 7.62
C PRO A 70 -1.48 0.43 7.05
N TYR A 71 -1.87 1.41 7.87
CA TYR A 71 -2.75 2.49 7.47
C TYR A 71 -1.99 3.67 6.88
N ILE A 72 -2.50 4.20 5.77
CA ILE A 72 -2.00 5.40 5.12
C ILE A 72 -3.14 6.43 5.17
N ILE A 73 -2.87 7.57 5.78
CA ILE A 73 -3.90 8.57 6.12
C ILE A 73 -3.65 9.82 5.30
N SER A 74 -4.69 10.27 4.60
CA SER A 74 -4.74 11.54 3.87
C SER A 74 -5.90 12.38 4.39
N ASN A 75 -5.70 13.68 4.61
CA ASN A 75 -6.73 14.58 5.10
C ASN A 75 -7.28 15.46 3.97
N VAL A 76 -8.57 15.76 4.04
CA VAL A 76 -9.22 16.74 3.14
C VAL A 76 -8.85 18.16 3.61
N PRO A 77 -8.51 19.11 2.71
CA PRO A 77 -8.27 18.92 1.27
C PRO A 77 -6.93 18.21 1.00
N PHE A 78 -6.93 17.31 0.02
CA PHE A 78 -5.74 16.51 -0.30
C PHE A 78 -4.63 17.33 -0.94
N LYS A 79 -3.39 17.02 -0.56
CA LYS A 79 -2.18 17.46 -1.27
C LYS A 79 -1.94 16.55 -2.47
N SER A 80 -1.72 17.11 -3.65
CA SER A 80 -1.39 16.32 -4.83
C SER A 80 0.05 15.81 -4.76
N ALA A 81 0.29 14.57 -5.20
CA ALA A 81 1.62 13.99 -5.30
C ALA A 81 1.70 12.97 -6.43
N GLU A 82 2.86 12.91 -7.07
CA GLU A 82 3.19 11.85 -8.03
C GLU A 82 3.44 10.53 -7.29
N LEU A 83 3.25 9.39 -7.97
CA LEU A 83 3.42 8.06 -7.37
C LEU A 83 4.78 7.91 -6.66
N LYS A 84 5.84 8.46 -7.25
CA LYS A 84 7.19 8.50 -6.67
C LYS A 84 7.20 9.18 -5.29
N GLU A 85 6.58 10.34 -5.16
CA GLU A 85 6.53 11.08 -3.90
C GLU A 85 5.66 10.37 -2.86
N GLN A 86 4.55 9.78 -3.30
CA GLN A 86 3.68 8.98 -2.42
C GLN A 86 4.46 7.82 -1.81
N LEU A 87 5.18 7.05 -2.64
CA LEU A 87 5.98 5.92 -2.18
C LEU A 87 7.08 6.39 -1.23
N LEU A 88 7.89 7.38 -1.59
CA LEU A 88 8.94 7.89 -0.70
C LEU A 88 8.40 8.36 0.66
N THR A 89 7.20 8.95 0.69
CA THR A 89 6.53 9.35 1.94
C THR A 89 6.08 8.15 2.75
N ILE A 90 5.53 7.11 2.11
CA ILE A 90 5.14 5.85 2.76
C ILE A 90 6.35 5.13 3.34
N PHE A 91 7.44 5.07 2.58
CA PHE A 91 8.69 4.45 2.99
C PHE A 91 9.45 5.27 4.04
N GLY A 92 9.21 6.58 4.12
CA GLY A 92 9.93 7.49 5.00
C GLY A 92 11.40 7.66 4.62
N THR A 93 11.76 7.39 3.36
CA THR A 93 13.14 7.41 2.85
C THR A 93 13.27 8.27 1.59
N LYS A 94 14.51 8.60 1.21
CA LYS A 94 14.80 9.34 -0.05
C LYS A 94 14.93 8.44 -1.28
N CYS A 95 15.24 7.17 -1.04
CA CYS A 95 15.33 6.12 -2.02
C CYS A 95 15.09 4.78 -1.30
N ILE A 96 14.80 3.73 -2.05
CA ILE A 96 14.52 2.40 -1.52
C ILE A 96 15.70 1.49 -1.85
N ASP A 97 16.40 1.02 -0.82
CA ASP A 97 17.41 -0.03 -0.94
C ASP A 97 16.80 -1.40 -0.59
N PHE A 98 17.62 -2.45 -0.66
CA PHE A 98 17.17 -3.80 -0.29
C PHE A 98 16.73 -3.90 1.17
N VAL A 99 17.41 -3.21 2.10
CA VAL A 99 17.10 -3.26 3.54
C VAL A 99 15.72 -2.67 3.79
N SER A 100 15.44 -1.50 3.22
CA SER A 100 14.14 -0.84 3.30
C SER A 100 13.04 -1.72 2.68
N ALA A 101 13.28 -2.29 1.51
CA ALA A 101 12.32 -3.19 0.88
C ALA A 101 12.03 -4.43 1.74
N TRP A 102 13.06 -5.00 2.39
CA TRP A 102 12.94 -6.13 3.29
C TRP A 102 12.16 -5.80 4.56
N GLU A 103 12.49 -4.69 5.22
CA GLU A 103 11.79 -4.28 6.44
C GLU A 103 10.29 -4.06 6.17
N TYR A 104 9.94 -3.43 5.05
CA TYR A 104 8.55 -3.25 4.68
C TYR A 104 7.87 -4.58 4.41
N ALA A 105 8.46 -5.46 3.59
CA ALA A 105 7.93 -6.79 3.32
C ALA A 105 7.69 -7.59 4.62
N GLU A 106 8.61 -7.49 5.58
CA GLU A 106 8.46 -8.16 6.86
C GLU A 106 7.32 -7.56 7.69
N ARG A 107 7.16 -6.23 7.72
CA ARG A 107 6.02 -5.56 8.38
C ARG A 107 4.69 -5.99 7.75
N TYR A 108 4.61 -6.05 6.41
CA TYR A 108 3.43 -6.54 5.69
C TYR A 108 3.11 -7.97 6.09
N THR A 109 4.10 -8.85 6.00
CA THR A 109 3.95 -10.27 6.31
C THR A 109 3.49 -10.46 7.76
N LYS A 110 4.11 -9.79 8.73
CA LYS A 110 3.71 -9.85 10.16
C LYS A 110 2.32 -9.30 10.42
N ALA A 111 1.88 -8.28 9.69
CA ALA A 111 0.55 -7.69 9.86
C ALA A 111 -0.58 -8.59 9.32
N ILE A 112 -0.29 -9.49 8.39
CA ILE A 112 -1.29 -10.36 7.73
C ILE A 112 -1.15 -11.84 8.08
N ALA A 113 0.00 -12.27 8.61
CA ALA A 113 0.28 -13.67 8.89
C ALA A 113 -0.63 -14.21 10.00
N SER A 114 -1.12 -15.43 9.80
CA SER A 114 -1.65 -16.23 10.92
C SER A 114 -0.49 -16.66 11.83
N GLN A 115 -0.78 -17.21 13.02
CA GLN A 115 0.22 -17.52 14.05
C GLN A 115 1.37 -18.48 13.64
N ASN A 116 1.43 -18.93 12.38
CA ASN A 116 2.41 -19.89 11.89
C ASN A 116 3.51 -19.22 11.04
N LEU A 117 4.61 -18.88 11.71
CA LEU A 117 5.73 -18.06 11.20
C LEU A 117 6.62 -18.73 10.14
N GLN A 118 6.41 -20.02 9.82
CA GLN A 118 7.37 -20.79 9.00
C GLN A 118 7.42 -20.35 7.53
N ASN A 119 6.30 -19.90 6.95
CA ASN A 119 6.22 -19.49 5.54
C ASN A 119 6.47 -17.99 5.30
N ASP A 120 6.61 -17.21 6.38
CA ASP A 120 6.79 -15.76 6.30
C ASP A 120 8.04 -15.37 5.51
N ARG A 121 9.07 -16.23 5.54
CA ARG A 121 10.34 -15.94 4.87
C ARG A 121 10.22 -15.98 3.35
N PHE A 122 9.46 -16.93 2.78
CA PHE A 122 9.23 -16.96 1.33
C PHE A 122 8.45 -15.72 0.89
N LEU A 123 7.38 -15.38 1.60
CA LEU A 123 6.57 -14.20 1.29
C LEU A 123 7.37 -12.91 1.44
N THR A 124 8.17 -12.80 2.50
CA THR A 124 9.08 -11.66 2.72
C THR A 124 10.07 -11.52 1.58
N ILE A 125 10.71 -12.62 1.14
CA ILE A 125 11.63 -12.59 -0.01
C ILE A 125 10.92 -12.08 -1.27
N LEU A 126 9.77 -12.67 -1.61
CA LEU A 126 9.03 -12.30 -2.81
C LEU A 126 8.60 -10.83 -2.77
N GLN A 127 8.02 -10.37 -1.65
CA GLN A 127 7.60 -8.99 -1.48
C GLN A 127 8.78 -8.01 -1.53
N SER A 128 9.91 -8.34 -0.89
CA SER A 128 11.11 -7.51 -0.91
C SER A 128 11.61 -7.28 -2.33
N LEU A 129 11.63 -8.34 -3.14
CA LEU A 129 12.03 -8.26 -4.54
C LEU A 129 11.07 -7.39 -5.35
N ILE A 130 9.76 -7.59 -5.21
CA ILE A 130 8.75 -6.79 -5.93
C ILE A 130 8.83 -5.31 -5.52
N ILE A 131 8.98 -5.01 -4.23
CA ILE A 131 9.14 -3.62 -3.74
C ILE A 131 10.38 -2.98 -4.37
N TRP A 132 11.52 -3.68 -4.33
CA TRP A 132 12.77 -3.14 -4.88
C TRP A 132 12.72 -2.99 -6.41
N ILE A 133 12.16 -3.96 -7.14
CA ILE A 133 12.01 -3.89 -8.60
C ILE A 133 11.12 -2.71 -9.00
N ASN A 134 9.99 -2.53 -8.31
CA ASN A 134 9.11 -1.37 -8.54
C ASN A 134 9.83 -0.06 -8.24
N ALA A 135 10.62 -0.02 -7.16
CA ALA A 135 11.44 1.14 -6.83
C ALA A 135 12.46 1.46 -7.94
N LYS A 136 13.11 0.43 -8.50
CA LYS A 136 14.07 0.57 -9.60
C LYS A 136 13.37 1.10 -10.85
N ASN A 137 12.25 0.49 -11.25
CA ASN A 137 11.47 0.88 -12.41
C ASN A 137 10.91 2.32 -12.32
N LEU A 138 10.67 2.82 -11.11
CA LEU A 138 10.21 4.19 -10.84
C LEU A 138 11.36 5.19 -10.64
N GLY A 139 12.62 4.76 -10.73
CA GLY A 139 13.78 5.63 -10.52
C GLY A 139 13.88 6.16 -9.08
N ILE A 140 13.51 5.34 -8.09
CA ILE A 140 13.61 5.62 -6.66
C ILE A 140 14.46 4.60 -5.89
N ALA A 141 15.11 3.66 -6.57
CA ALA A 141 16.07 2.76 -5.92
C ALA A 141 17.33 3.50 -5.46
N CYS A 142 17.93 3.07 -4.35
CA CYS A 142 19.23 3.58 -3.91
C CYS A 142 20.35 2.98 -4.77
N GLY A 143 20.68 3.65 -5.87
CA GLY A 143 21.73 3.24 -6.81
C GLY A 143 21.21 2.50 -8.03
N ASP A 144 22.06 2.39 -9.04
CA ASP A 144 21.68 1.86 -10.34
C ASP A 144 21.87 0.35 -10.48
N GLU A 145 22.84 -0.21 -9.77
CA GLU A 145 23.16 -1.63 -9.85
C GLU A 145 22.15 -2.48 -9.06
N ILE A 146 21.91 -3.70 -9.53
CA ILE A 146 21.13 -4.68 -8.78
C ILE A 146 21.95 -5.15 -7.57
N PRO A 147 21.47 -4.96 -6.31
CA PRO A 147 22.17 -5.39 -5.12
C PRO A 147 22.41 -6.90 -5.09
N THR A 148 23.54 -7.32 -4.52
CA THR A 148 23.87 -8.75 -4.35
C THR A 148 22.76 -9.57 -3.68
N PRO A 149 22.09 -9.09 -2.61
CA PRO A 149 20.96 -9.81 -2.03
C PRO A 149 19.81 -10.04 -3.01
N ILE A 150 19.47 -9.04 -3.84
CA ILE A 150 18.42 -9.15 -4.86
C ILE A 150 18.80 -10.23 -5.89
N LYS A 151 20.03 -10.21 -6.42
CA LYS A 151 20.54 -11.25 -7.34
C LYS A 151 20.43 -12.65 -6.74
N ASN A 152 20.89 -12.82 -5.50
CA ASN A 152 20.86 -14.11 -4.82
C ASN A 152 19.43 -14.63 -4.62
N TYR A 153 18.50 -13.75 -4.22
CA TYR A 153 17.11 -14.16 -4.02
C TYR A 153 16.37 -14.44 -5.33
N MET A 154 16.65 -13.72 -6.42
CA MET A 154 16.14 -14.08 -7.75
C MET A 154 16.60 -15.47 -8.17
N GLU A 155 17.88 -15.80 -7.96
CA GLU A 155 18.43 -17.13 -8.23
C GLU A 155 17.79 -18.23 -7.38
N ILE A 156 17.52 -17.96 -6.09
CA ILE A 156 16.81 -18.88 -5.20
C ILE A 156 15.39 -19.14 -5.70
N LEU A 157 14.64 -18.09 -6.05
CA LEU A 157 13.28 -18.21 -6.58
C LEU A 157 13.25 -19.03 -7.88
N LYS A 158 14.20 -18.78 -8.77
CA LYS A 158 14.33 -19.53 -10.03
C LYS A 158 14.66 -20.99 -9.79
N LYS A 159 15.72 -21.30 -9.02
CA LYS A 159 16.22 -22.67 -8.84
C LYS A 159 15.31 -23.56 -8.01
N PHE A 160 14.74 -23.03 -6.92
CA PHE A 160 14.02 -23.84 -5.96
C PHE A 160 12.49 -23.77 -6.12
N PHE A 161 11.97 -22.71 -6.75
CA PHE A 161 10.53 -22.49 -6.89
C PHE A 161 10.07 -22.38 -8.35
N GLY A 162 10.99 -22.32 -9.32
CA GLY A 162 10.65 -22.13 -10.74
C GLY A 162 10.05 -20.75 -11.03
N ILE A 163 10.29 -19.76 -10.16
CA ILE A 163 9.75 -18.40 -10.30
C ILE A 163 10.85 -17.49 -10.84
N GLU A 164 10.67 -17.00 -12.08
CA GLU A 164 11.60 -16.07 -12.72
C GLU A 164 11.02 -14.66 -12.71
N ILE A 165 11.70 -13.71 -12.04
CA ILE A 165 11.22 -12.32 -11.91
C ILE A 165 12.12 -11.27 -12.55
N GLU A 166 13.26 -11.69 -13.11
CA GLU A 166 14.25 -10.77 -13.71
C GLU A 166 13.64 -9.94 -14.86
N HIS A 167 12.69 -10.53 -15.60
CA HIS A 167 11.94 -9.87 -16.66
C HIS A 167 11.07 -8.68 -16.21
N LEU A 168 10.86 -8.52 -14.90
CA LEU A 168 10.10 -7.39 -14.34
C LEU A 168 10.95 -6.12 -14.17
N ILE A 169 12.28 -6.23 -14.27
CA ILE A 169 13.21 -5.09 -14.20
C ILE A 169 13.24 -4.41 -15.58
N LYS A 170 12.90 -3.12 -15.64
CA LYS A 170 12.89 -2.29 -16.85
C LYS A 170 14.19 -1.51 -17.03
#